data_AF-B2WCI5-F1
#
_entry.id   AF-B2WCI5-F1
#
_cell.length_a   1.000
_cell.length_b   1.000
_cell.length_c   1.000
_cell.angle_alpha   90.00
_cell.angle_beta   90.00
_cell.angle_gamma   90.00
#
_symmetry.space_group_name_H-M   'P 1'
#
loop_
_entity.id
_entity.type
_entity.pdbx_description
1 polymer ?
#
loop_
_entity_poly.entity_id
_entity_poly.type
_entity_poly.pdbx_seq_one_letter_code
_entity_poly.pdbx_strand_id
1 'polypeptide(L)'
;MEHELGVIRKERKLASDWPAKQQIFALVELAVPLFIYAATVCRYVGSKGSSPTAFLNKVLQYQKATFSQLDRTYLPVLDQLLSEQEEDEKEAWLQAFREVVGSVVVLQSPLSAVSLAQLLQVPKEEIQCRLDSLHSVLSVPNGEDAPVRLLHLSFREFLVDPQKQGKSLFWVDEKITHKKLASRCLKLMSGPSGLHQDMCSLPGPGALRSEIDEGRITSGLSPDLQYACRYWVDHLKQGQEDIINRDMTHLFLQKHLLHWLEAMSLIGELSRCVDLLDSLQALASSVLADAPLQIYYSALVFAPERSLVRQTFKEQVLEKVKMLSMREADWDACRSTLEGHSFHVSAVAFSPDGQLVASGSWDKTVRLWEAATRTYRNTLEGHSSGVSAVAFSPDGQLVASASGDKTVRLWEAAKGTCRSTLEGSSRIITYVDFSPDGQVLRTNQGDIPLPQTPVVTSLWRPQLQFFY
;
A
#
# COMPACT_ATOMS: atom_id res chain seq x y z
N MET A 1 23.48 13.03 -30.94
CA MET A 1 24.43 14.11 -30.59
C MET A 1 24.72 15.00 -31.79
N GLU A 2 25.30 14.50 -32.89
CA GLU A 2 25.55 15.31 -34.10
C GLU A 2 24.28 15.99 -34.65
N HIS A 3 23.17 15.25 -34.71
CA HIS A 3 21.89 15.78 -35.12
C HIS A 3 21.44 16.97 -34.25
N GLU A 4 21.33 16.76 -32.94
CA GLU A 4 20.91 17.78 -31.96
C GLU A 4 21.81 19.02 -31.95
N LEU A 5 23.14 18.84 -31.92
CA LEU A 5 24.08 19.96 -32.00
C LEU A 5 23.97 20.68 -33.36
N GLY A 6 23.67 19.96 -34.44
CA GLY A 6 23.38 20.52 -35.75
C GLY A 6 22.09 21.35 -35.79
N VAL A 7 21.06 20.96 -35.04
CA VAL A 7 19.83 21.75 -34.84
C VAL A 7 20.17 23.04 -34.09
N ILE A 8 20.88 22.95 -32.96
CA ILE A 8 21.31 24.12 -32.17
C ILE A 8 22.14 25.08 -33.04
N ARG A 9 23.06 24.57 -33.86
CA ARG A 9 23.88 25.38 -34.78
C ARG A 9 23.02 26.21 -35.71
N LYS A 10 22.00 25.60 -36.32
CA LYS A 10 21.08 26.27 -37.26
C LYS A 10 20.22 27.31 -36.54
N GLU A 11 19.63 26.94 -35.41
CA GLU A 11 18.76 27.83 -34.63
C GLU A 11 19.51 29.05 -34.09
N ARG A 12 20.75 28.85 -33.64
CA ARG A 12 21.61 29.90 -33.06
C ARG A 12 22.52 30.60 -34.07
N LYS A 13 22.39 30.28 -35.36
CA LYS A 13 23.19 30.85 -36.46
C LYS A 13 24.70 30.82 -36.20
N LEU A 14 25.20 29.71 -35.67
CA LEU A 14 26.62 29.51 -35.38
C LEU A 14 27.41 29.17 -36.66
N ALA A 15 28.73 29.30 -36.58
CA ALA A 15 29.63 29.00 -37.70
C ALA A 15 29.44 27.57 -38.25
N SER A 16 29.66 27.39 -39.55
CA SER A 16 29.42 26.11 -40.25
C SER A 16 30.28 24.96 -39.73
N ASP A 17 31.44 25.28 -39.19
CA ASP A 17 32.43 24.37 -38.61
C ASP A 17 32.20 24.06 -37.12
N TRP A 18 31.19 24.67 -36.50
CA TRP A 18 30.79 24.39 -35.11
C TRP A 18 29.77 23.23 -35.04
N PRO A 19 29.86 22.31 -34.06
CA PRO A 19 31.04 22.03 -33.25
C PRO A 19 32.16 21.41 -34.09
N ALA A 20 33.42 21.64 -33.72
CA ALA A 20 34.54 21.01 -34.42
C ALA A 20 34.48 19.48 -34.28
N LYS A 21 34.88 18.73 -35.32
CA LYS A 21 34.84 17.25 -35.31
C LYS A 21 35.52 16.65 -34.07
N GLN A 22 36.65 17.20 -33.65
CA GLN A 22 37.37 16.75 -32.45
C GLN A 22 36.53 16.92 -31.17
N GLN A 23 35.76 18.01 -31.06
CA GLN A 23 34.86 18.23 -29.92
C GLN A 23 33.72 17.20 -29.90
N ILE A 24 33.18 16.85 -31.08
CA ILE A 24 32.15 15.80 -31.21
C ILE A 24 32.71 14.46 -30.76
N PHE A 25 33.90 14.06 -31.23
CA PHE A 25 34.53 12.81 -30.78
C PHE A 25 34.75 12.78 -29.27
N ALA A 26 35.24 13.87 -28.69
CA ALA A 26 35.49 13.94 -27.27
C ALA A 26 34.18 13.86 -26.44
N LEU A 27 33.09 14.45 -26.92
CA LEU A 27 31.76 14.28 -26.30
C LEU A 27 31.21 12.85 -26.44
N VAL A 28 31.48 12.17 -27.56
CA VAL A 28 31.08 10.77 -27.77
C VAL A 28 31.82 9.86 -26.81
N GLU A 29 33.12 10.06 -26.62
CA GLU A 29 33.90 9.32 -25.61
C GLU A 29 33.35 9.55 -24.21
N LEU A 30 33.00 10.80 -23.86
CA LEU A 30 32.34 11.11 -22.59
C LEU A 30 30.93 10.56 -22.46
N ALA A 31 30.27 10.17 -23.56
CA ALA A 31 28.93 9.59 -23.49
C ALA A 31 28.95 8.08 -23.18
N VAL A 32 30.10 7.41 -23.27
CA VAL A 32 30.20 5.97 -23.01
C VAL A 32 30.48 5.72 -21.52
N PRO A 33 29.70 4.86 -20.83
CA PRO A 33 28.53 4.08 -21.30
C PRO A 33 27.17 4.76 -21.08
N LEU A 34 27.13 5.96 -20.52
CA LEU A 34 25.90 6.64 -20.11
C LEU A 34 25.26 7.44 -21.24
N PHE A 35 24.34 6.81 -21.98
CA PHE A 35 23.58 7.45 -23.07
C PHE A 35 22.85 8.74 -22.66
N ILE A 36 22.45 8.86 -21.39
CA ILE A 36 21.82 10.08 -20.85
C ILE A 36 22.74 11.30 -20.94
N TYR A 37 24.06 11.10 -20.90
CA TYR A 37 25.06 12.17 -21.03
C TYR A 37 24.81 12.99 -22.29
N ALA A 38 24.62 12.32 -23.42
CA ALA A 38 24.44 12.99 -24.70
C ALA A 38 23.20 13.87 -24.72
N ALA A 39 22.08 13.39 -24.16
CA ALA A 39 20.83 14.15 -24.09
C ALA A 39 20.95 15.35 -23.12
N THR A 40 21.52 15.14 -21.93
CA THR A 40 21.72 16.20 -20.92
C THR A 40 22.63 17.31 -21.46
N VAL A 41 23.76 16.95 -22.08
CA VAL A 41 24.70 17.92 -22.66
C VAL A 41 24.09 18.68 -23.83
N CYS A 42 23.38 17.99 -24.74
CA CYS A 42 22.72 18.69 -25.86
C CYS A 42 21.67 19.69 -25.34
N ARG A 43 20.86 19.32 -24.34
CA ARG A 43 19.90 20.24 -23.70
C ARG A 43 20.60 21.41 -23.02
N TYR A 44 21.66 21.16 -22.26
CA TYR A 44 22.46 22.18 -21.59
C TYR A 44 23.08 23.18 -22.60
N VAL A 45 23.75 22.68 -23.64
CA VAL A 45 24.35 23.53 -24.69
C VAL A 45 23.29 24.31 -25.49
N GLY A 46 22.09 23.75 -25.63
CA GLY A 46 20.96 24.40 -26.31
C GLY A 46 20.23 25.47 -25.47
N SER A 47 20.48 25.56 -24.16
CA SER A 47 19.73 26.40 -23.23
C SER A 47 19.71 27.89 -23.62
N LYS A 48 18.52 28.51 -23.53
CA LYS A 48 18.26 29.89 -23.97
C LYS A 48 19.00 30.89 -23.09
N GLY A 49 19.48 31.98 -23.68
CA GLY A 49 20.13 33.10 -22.96
C GLY A 49 21.66 33.12 -22.96
N SER A 50 22.34 31.99 -23.26
CA SER A 50 23.80 31.89 -23.16
C SER A 50 24.47 31.36 -24.44
N SER A 51 25.81 31.42 -24.49
CA SER A 51 26.62 31.05 -25.66
C SER A 51 26.81 29.52 -25.74
N PRO A 52 26.30 28.84 -26.80
CA PRO A 52 26.49 27.39 -26.96
C PRO A 52 27.96 26.98 -27.02
N THR A 53 28.83 27.84 -27.56
CA THR A 53 30.28 27.60 -27.61
C THR A 53 30.90 27.62 -26.22
N ALA A 54 30.49 28.56 -25.36
CA ALA A 54 31.00 28.64 -23.98
C ALA A 54 30.59 27.41 -23.17
N PHE A 55 29.33 26.98 -23.29
CA PHE A 55 28.83 25.78 -22.62
C PHE A 55 29.50 24.51 -23.12
N LEU A 56 29.68 24.37 -24.43
CA LEU A 56 30.42 23.24 -24.98
C LEU A 56 31.85 23.18 -24.43
N ASN A 57 32.56 24.31 -24.40
CA ASN A 57 33.91 24.37 -23.84
C ASN A 57 33.93 24.04 -22.35
N LYS A 58 32.93 24.49 -21.58
CA LYS A 58 32.81 24.16 -20.15
C LYS A 58 32.61 22.66 -19.94
N VAL A 59 31.74 22.00 -20.69
CA VAL A 59 31.58 20.53 -20.61
C VAL A 59 32.89 19.78 -20.88
N LEU A 60 33.66 20.22 -21.89
CA LEU A 60 34.94 19.59 -22.25
C LEU A 60 36.01 19.73 -21.14
N GLN A 61 35.91 20.72 -20.25
CA GLN A 61 36.84 20.85 -19.11
C GLN A 61 36.69 19.72 -18.07
N TYR A 62 35.53 19.05 -18.03
CA TYR A 62 35.26 17.95 -17.08
C TYR A 62 35.76 16.59 -17.58
N GLN A 63 36.55 16.53 -18.66
CA GLN A 63 37.16 15.29 -19.17
C GLN A 63 38.17 14.62 -18.22
N LYS A 64 38.58 15.30 -17.15
CA LYS A 64 39.60 14.81 -16.23
C LYS A 64 39.21 13.43 -15.65
N ALA A 65 40.22 12.57 -15.48
CA ALA A 65 40.05 11.21 -14.93
C ALA A 65 39.57 11.18 -13.48
N THR A 66 39.66 12.31 -12.77
CA THR A 66 39.23 12.46 -11.37
C THR A 66 37.72 12.47 -11.19
N PHE A 67 36.95 12.74 -12.25
CA PHE A 67 35.50 12.81 -12.20
C PHE A 67 34.86 11.46 -12.51
N SER A 68 33.89 11.05 -11.69
CA SER A 68 33.02 9.94 -12.03
C SER A 68 32.18 10.26 -13.28
N GLN A 69 31.59 9.25 -13.88
CA GLN A 69 30.78 9.44 -15.08
C GLN A 69 29.54 10.32 -14.83
N LEU A 70 28.94 10.24 -13.63
CA LEU A 70 27.84 11.12 -13.24
C LEU A 70 28.32 12.55 -12.95
N ASP A 71 29.52 12.73 -12.41
CA ASP A 71 30.12 14.06 -12.22
C ASP A 71 30.29 14.78 -13.55
N ARG A 72 30.81 14.07 -14.57
CA ARG A 72 30.96 14.61 -15.93
C ARG A 72 29.63 15.00 -16.55
N THR A 73 28.54 14.34 -16.17
CA THR A 73 27.20 14.58 -16.71
C THR A 73 26.54 15.81 -16.05
N TYR A 74 26.66 15.94 -14.73
CA TYR A 74 25.84 16.89 -13.97
C TYR A 74 26.60 18.10 -13.42
N LEU A 75 27.88 17.97 -13.05
CA LEU A 75 28.65 19.12 -12.54
C LEU A 75 28.77 20.27 -13.55
N PRO A 76 28.97 20.06 -14.87
CA PRO A 76 29.02 21.19 -15.80
C PRO A 76 27.76 22.06 -15.76
N VAL A 77 26.59 21.43 -15.56
CA VAL A 77 25.30 22.11 -15.46
C VAL A 77 25.20 22.84 -14.11
N LEU A 78 25.46 22.15 -13.01
CA LEU A 78 25.27 22.69 -11.66
C LEU A 78 26.31 23.78 -11.32
N ASP A 79 27.57 23.57 -11.68
CA ASP A 79 28.64 24.56 -11.47
C ASP A 79 28.45 25.79 -12.37
N GLN A 80 27.72 25.68 -13.49
CA GLN A 80 27.32 26.85 -14.27
C GLN A 80 26.33 27.71 -13.51
N LEU A 81 25.26 27.11 -13.00
CA LEU A 81 24.24 27.83 -12.25
C LEU A 81 24.81 28.48 -10.99
N LEU A 82 25.73 27.80 -10.31
CA LEU A 82 26.42 28.35 -9.14
C LEU A 82 27.40 29.48 -9.51
N SER A 83 28.09 29.37 -10.65
CA SER A 83 29.01 30.43 -11.11
C SER A 83 28.32 31.71 -11.57
N GLU A 84 27.01 31.64 -11.85
CA GLU A 84 26.18 32.81 -12.19
C GLU A 84 25.70 33.59 -10.96
N GLN A 85 25.87 33.04 -9.75
CA GLN A 85 25.50 33.70 -8.49
C GLN A 85 26.65 34.56 -7.95
N GLU A 86 26.30 35.64 -7.24
CA GLU A 86 27.26 36.45 -6.48
C GLU A 86 27.88 35.63 -5.33
N GLU A 87 29.15 35.91 -4.97
CA GLU A 87 29.90 35.08 -4.01
C GLU A 87 29.24 34.96 -2.64
N ASP A 88 28.62 36.04 -2.16
CA ASP A 88 27.89 36.10 -0.90
C ASP A 88 26.51 35.42 -0.95
N GLU A 89 25.93 35.24 -2.14
CA GLU A 89 24.64 34.57 -2.33
C GLU A 89 24.77 33.05 -2.56
N LYS A 90 25.97 32.55 -2.88
CA LYS A 90 26.18 31.13 -3.24
C LYS A 90 25.69 30.13 -2.20
N GLU A 91 25.95 30.35 -0.91
CA GLU A 91 25.51 29.41 0.13
C GLU A 91 23.99 29.43 0.31
N ALA A 92 23.37 30.62 0.26
CA ALA A 92 21.92 30.74 0.30
C ALA A 92 21.27 30.05 -0.90
N TRP A 93 21.86 30.19 -2.09
CA TRP A 93 21.44 29.50 -3.30
C TRP A 93 21.57 27.97 -3.14
N LEU A 94 22.70 27.47 -2.62
CA LEU A 94 22.91 26.05 -2.38
C LEU A 94 21.92 25.49 -1.36
N GLN A 95 21.62 26.24 -0.30
CA GLN A 95 20.62 25.85 0.68
C GLN A 95 19.23 25.75 0.05
N ALA A 96 18.82 26.75 -0.74
CA ALA A 96 17.55 26.73 -1.47
C ALA A 96 17.49 25.59 -2.49
N PHE A 97 18.59 25.32 -3.20
CA PHE A 97 18.71 24.17 -4.11
C PHE A 97 18.49 22.85 -3.37
N ARG A 98 19.16 22.63 -2.23
CA ARG A 98 19.00 21.41 -1.43
C ARG A 98 17.60 21.29 -0.85
N GLU A 99 16.96 22.39 -0.46
CA GLU A 99 15.58 22.37 0.05
C GLU A 99 14.57 22.00 -1.05
N VAL A 100 14.69 22.58 -2.26
CA VAL A 100 13.73 22.37 -3.35
C VAL A 100 14.05 21.12 -4.16
N VAL A 101 15.24 21.08 -4.79
CA VAL A 101 15.64 19.99 -5.68
C VAL A 101 15.94 18.73 -4.88
N GLY A 102 16.55 18.87 -3.70
CA GLY A 102 16.74 17.75 -2.78
C GLY A 102 15.42 17.11 -2.38
N SER A 103 14.39 17.91 -2.11
CA SER A 103 13.04 17.38 -1.87
C SER A 103 12.50 16.65 -3.10
N VAL A 104 12.56 17.25 -4.30
CA VAL A 104 12.06 16.65 -5.55
C VAL A 104 12.65 15.27 -5.82
N VAL A 105 13.94 15.06 -5.54
CA VAL A 105 14.59 13.76 -5.78
C VAL A 105 14.29 12.70 -4.70
N VAL A 106 13.78 13.12 -3.54
CA VAL A 106 13.45 12.25 -2.39
C VAL A 106 11.94 11.94 -2.30
N LEU A 107 11.08 12.71 -2.97
CA LEU A 107 9.64 12.45 -3.02
C LEU A 107 9.33 11.02 -3.47
N GLN A 108 8.32 10.41 -2.85
CA GLN A 108 7.83 9.06 -3.20
C GLN A 108 6.95 9.07 -4.47
N SER A 109 6.36 10.22 -4.76
CA SER A 109 5.54 10.47 -5.95
C SER A 109 5.78 11.91 -6.40
N PRO A 110 5.95 12.17 -7.71
CA PRO A 110 6.26 13.51 -8.20
C PRO A 110 5.08 14.46 -7.98
N LEU A 111 5.38 15.70 -7.61
CA LEU A 111 4.42 16.77 -7.33
C LEU A 111 4.54 17.91 -8.34
N SER A 112 3.46 18.67 -8.55
CA SER A 112 3.51 19.90 -9.33
C SER A 112 4.26 20.99 -8.59
N ALA A 113 4.65 22.06 -9.30
CA ALA A 113 5.30 23.22 -8.67
C ALA A 113 4.40 23.87 -7.59
N VAL A 114 3.08 23.86 -7.80
CA VAL A 114 2.10 24.38 -6.84
C VAL A 114 2.06 23.49 -5.59
N SER A 115 1.95 22.18 -5.75
CA SER A 115 1.93 21.26 -4.61
C SER A 115 3.26 21.21 -3.86
N LEU A 116 4.38 21.37 -4.56
CA LEU A 116 5.70 21.54 -3.94
C LEU A 116 5.77 22.81 -3.08
N ALA A 117 5.24 23.93 -3.57
CA ALA A 117 5.20 25.19 -2.84
C ALA A 117 4.39 25.04 -1.53
N GLN A 118 3.23 24.40 -1.60
CA GLN A 118 2.38 24.14 -0.42
C GLN A 118 3.07 23.20 0.58
N LEU A 119 3.62 22.07 0.11
CA LEU A 119 4.28 21.08 0.96
C LEU A 119 5.52 21.68 1.64
N LEU A 120 6.40 22.32 0.88
CA LEU A 120 7.66 22.86 1.40
C LEU A 120 7.47 24.18 2.16
N GLN A 121 6.31 24.84 2.01
CA GLN A 121 6.02 26.18 2.53
C GLN A 121 7.03 27.21 1.99
N VAL A 122 7.29 27.13 0.70
CA VAL A 122 8.18 28.01 -0.06
C VAL A 122 7.33 28.69 -1.14
N PRO A 123 7.49 29.99 -1.39
CA PRO A 123 6.73 30.69 -2.44
C PRO A 123 6.84 29.99 -3.79
N LYS A 124 5.73 29.92 -4.53
CA LYS A 124 5.66 29.25 -5.84
C LYS A 124 6.68 29.82 -6.82
N GLU A 125 6.87 31.13 -6.80
CA GLU A 125 7.80 31.85 -7.66
C GLU A 125 9.25 31.42 -7.38
N GLU A 126 9.59 31.20 -6.10
CA GLU A 126 10.92 30.71 -5.73
C GLU A 126 11.13 29.26 -6.18
N ILE A 127 10.11 28.39 -6.01
CA ILE A 127 10.13 27.02 -6.54
C ILE A 127 10.35 27.04 -8.06
N GLN A 128 9.57 27.82 -8.81
CA GLN A 128 9.66 27.90 -10.26
C GLN A 128 11.02 28.42 -10.71
N CYS A 129 11.52 29.52 -10.13
CA CYS A 129 12.84 30.07 -10.44
C CYS A 129 13.94 29.02 -10.28
N ARG A 130 13.91 28.19 -9.22
CA ARG A 130 14.92 27.15 -8.99
C ARG A 130 14.80 25.99 -9.98
N LEU A 131 13.58 25.58 -10.31
CA LEU A 131 13.33 24.45 -11.20
C LEU A 131 13.59 24.80 -12.68
N ASP A 132 13.26 26.01 -13.12
CA ASP A 132 13.42 26.48 -14.51
C ASP A 132 14.90 26.52 -14.93
N SER A 133 15.78 26.88 -14.00
CA SER A 133 17.23 26.83 -14.19
C SER A 133 17.76 25.42 -14.50
N LEU A 134 17.00 24.37 -14.18
CA LEU A 134 17.40 22.95 -14.26
C LEU A 134 16.68 22.17 -15.37
N HIS A 135 16.14 22.84 -16.40
CA HIS A 135 15.45 22.21 -17.54
C HIS A 135 16.29 21.16 -18.32
N SER A 136 17.61 21.14 -18.16
CA SER A 136 18.49 20.14 -18.76
C SER A 136 18.43 18.78 -18.05
N VAL A 137 17.99 18.75 -16.79
CA VAL A 137 17.91 17.55 -15.92
C VAL A 137 16.51 17.30 -15.36
N LEU A 138 15.65 18.32 -15.33
CA LEU A 138 14.25 18.25 -14.90
C LEU A 138 13.31 18.54 -16.07
N SER A 139 12.19 17.81 -16.10
CA SER A 139 11.00 18.16 -16.86
C SER A 139 10.11 19.00 -15.95
N VAL A 140 10.02 20.30 -16.23
CA VAL A 140 9.17 21.26 -15.53
C VAL A 140 8.03 21.67 -16.47
N PRO A 141 6.82 21.12 -16.31
CA PRO A 141 5.69 21.48 -17.17
C PRO A 141 5.18 22.89 -16.87
N ASN A 142 4.62 23.56 -17.89
CA ASN A 142 3.98 24.88 -17.72
C ASN A 142 2.59 24.80 -17.03
N GLY A 143 1.96 23.62 -17.01
CA GLY A 143 0.65 23.42 -16.39
C GLY A 143 0.75 23.36 -14.87
N GLU A 144 -0.17 24.01 -14.17
CA GLU A 144 -0.10 24.18 -12.71
C GLU A 144 -0.20 22.86 -11.93
N ASP A 145 -0.91 21.87 -12.48
CA ASP A 145 -1.14 20.55 -11.86
C ASP A 145 -0.19 19.48 -12.38
N ALA A 146 0.59 19.79 -13.43
CA ALA A 146 1.45 18.80 -14.05
C ALA A 146 2.72 18.60 -13.20
N PRO A 147 3.09 17.35 -12.86
CA PRO A 147 4.13 17.11 -11.88
C PRO A 147 5.52 17.27 -12.48
N VAL A 148 6.42 17.82 -11.66
CA VAL A 148 7.85 17.98 -11.96
C VAL A 148 8.51 16.61 -11.91
N ARG A 149 9.25 16.26 -12.95
CA ARG A 149 9.89 14.93 -13.07
C ARG A 149 11.37 15.06 -13.36
N LEU A 150 12.15 14.12 -12.83
CA LEU A 150 13.52 13.90 -13.27
C LEU A 150 13.49 13.40 -14.72
N LEU A 151 14.36 13.93 -15.57
CA LEU A 151 14.54 13.37 -16.92
C LEU A 151 15.20 11.99 -16.88
N HIS A 152 15.94 11.70 -15.81
CA HIS A 152 16.56 10.40 -15.59
C HIS A 152 16.85 10.15 -14.09
N LEU A 153 16.70 8.90 -13.65
CA LEU A 153 16.91 8.50 -12.25
C LEU A 153 18.36 8.72 -11.77
N SER A 154 19.34 8.64 -12.66
CA SER A 154 20.74 8.87 -12.30
C SER A 154 21.05 10.26 -11.76
N PHE A 155 20.16 11.25 -11.98
CA PHE A 155 20.31 12.56 -11.34
C PHE A 155 20.03 12.49 -9.85
N ARG A 156 19.01 11.72 -9.43
CA ARG A 156 18.78 11.40 -8.02
C ARG A 156 19.99 10.65 -7.46
N GLU A 157 20.42 9.58 -8.12
CA GLU A 157 21.57 8.76 -7.67
C GLU A 157 22.82 9.62 -7.47
N PHE A 158 23.06 10.59 -8.37
CA PHE A 158 24.15 11.54 -8.25
C PHE A 158 24.05 12.44 -7.00
N LEU A 159 22.86 12.94 -6.66
CA LEU A 159 22.66 13.89 -5.57
C LEU A 159 22.66 13.23 -4.19
N VAL A 160 22.10 12.01 -4.07
CA VAL A 160 21.96 11.32 -2.77
C VAL A 160 23.11 10.34 -2.47
N ASP A 161 24.10 10.20 -3.37
CA ASP A 161 25.23 9.29 -3.20
C ASP A 161 26.01 9.57 -1.89
N PRO A 162 26.00 8.65 -0.91
CA PRO A 162 26.71 8.83 0.37
C PRO A 162 28.21 9.08 0.20
N GLN A 163 28.83 8.60 -0.88
CA GLN A 163 30.27 8.80 -1.12
C GLN A 163 30.65 10.27 -1.39
N LYS A 164 29.65 11.10 -1.67
CA LYS A 164 29.80 12.54 -1.94
C LYS A 164 29.59 13.42 -0.72
N GLN A 165 29.23 12.87 0.43
CA GLN A 165 29.13 13.60 1.68
C GLN A 165 30.46 14.31 1.99
N GLY A 166 30.39 15.64 2.17
CA GLY A 166 31.57 16.48 2.41
C GLY A 166 32.50 16.70 1.20
N LYS A 167 32.19 16.12 0.02
CA LYS A 167 32.98 16.28 -1.21
C LYS A 167 32.26 17.07 -2.30
N SER A 168 30.93 16.94 -2.39
CA SER A 168 30.13 17.70 -3.36
C SER A 168 29.29 18.75 -2.65
N LEU A 169 29.30 19.97 -3.20
CA LEU A 169 28.46 21.07 -2.72
C LEU A 169 26.96 20.77 -2.93
N PHE A 170 26.60 19.96 -3.93
CA PHE A 170 25.22 19.66 -4.29
C PHE A 170 24.67 18.39 -3.61
N TRP A 171 25.49 17.72 -2.78
CA TRP A 171 25.06 16.51 -2.10
C TRP A 171 23.84 16.77 -1.21
N VAL A 172 22.88 15.85 -1.27
CA VAL A 172 21.63 15.88 -0.51
C VAL A 172 21.66 14.72 0.49
N ASP A 173 21.61 15.05 1.77
CA ASP A 173 21.43 14.05 2.81
C ASP A 173 20.00 13.51 2.74
N GLU A 174 19.85 12.30 2.20
CA GLU A 174 18.55 11.64 2.01
C GLU A 174 17.81 11.45 3.34
N LYS A 175 18.53 11.06 4.40
CA LYS A 175 17.94 10.82 5.72
C LYS A 175 17.42 12.11 6.34
N ILE A 176 18.21 13.18 6.31
CA ILE A 176 17.78 14.50 6.79
C ILE A 176 16.63 15.05 5.95
N THR A 177 16.66 14.83 4.63
CA THR A 177 15.61 15.29 3.72
C THR A 177 14.29 14.58 4.01
N HIS A 178 14.31 13.26 4.26
CA HIS A 178 13.12 12.53 4.70
C HIS A 178 12.54 13.06 6.01
N LYS A 179 13.38 13.36 7.01
CA LYS A 179 12.95 13.97 8.28
C LYS A 179 12.26 15.32 8.06
N LYS A 180 12.85 16.18 7.21
CA LYS A 180 12.25 17.45 6.82
C LYS A 180 10.90 17.23 6.14
N LEU A 181 10.82 16.35 5.16
CA LEU A 181 9.58 16.05 4.43
C LEU A 181 8.49 15.50 5.37
N ALA A 182 8.83 14.61 6.31
CA ALA A 182 7.89 14.14 7.33
C ALA A 182 7.34 15.31 8.16
N SER A 183 8.21 16.17 8.68
CA SER A 183 7.79 17.37 9.44
C SER A 183 6.91 18.32 8.60
N ARG A 184 7.25 18.53 7.32
CA ARG A 184 6.47 19.36 6.40
C ARG A 184 5.09 18.77 6.13
N CYS A 185 4.99 17.46 5.91
CA CYS A 185 3.71 16.74 5.76
C CYS A 185 2.83 16.92 6.99
N LEU A 186 3.39 16.71 8.19
CA LEU A 186 2.67 16.86 9.46
C LEU A 186 2.19 18.29 9.67
N LYS A 187 3.02 19.30 9.37
CA LYS A 187 2.64 20.72 9.45
C LYS A 187 1.55 21.08 8.47
N LEU A 188 1.64 20.61 7.22
CA LEU A 188 0.63 20.84 6.19
C LEU A 188 -0.72 20.26 6.64
N MET A 189 -0.73 19.00 7.07
CA MET A 189 -1.94 18.33 7.54
C MET A 189 -2.49 18.92 8.85
N SER A 190 -1.67 19.54 9.69
CA SER A 190 -2.12 20.19 10.94
C SER A 190 -2.52 21.66 10.77
N GLY A 191 -2.30 22.22 9.57
CA GLY A 191 -2.54 23.63 9.28
C GLY A 191 -4.03 24.01 9.24
N PRO A 192 -4.35 25.30 9.09
CA PRO A 192 -5.74 25.79 9.06
C PRO A 192 -6.60 25.17 7.96
N SER A 193 -6.00 24.93 6.79
CA SER A 193 -6.63 24.25 5.64
C SER A 193 -6.30 22.75 5.58
N GLY A 194 -5.78 22.20 6.69
CA GLY A 194 -5.35 20.81 6.78
C GLY A 194 -6.50 19.87 7.14
N LEU A 195 -6.13 18.75 7.75
CA LEU A 195 -7.05 17.69 8.15
C LEU A 195 -7.99 18.14 9.27
N HIS A 196 -9.28 17.95 9.05
CA HIS A 196 -10.35 18.18 9.99
C HIS A 196 -11.45 17.13 9.79
N GLN A 197 -12.38 17.05 10.74
CA GLN A 197 -13.51 16.14 10.63
C GLN A 197 -14.38 16.55 9.44
N ASP A 198 -14.85 15.56 8.68
CA ASP A 198 -15.74 15.76 7.53
C ASP A 198 -15.07 16.55 6.40
N MET A 199 -13.90 16.05 5.97
CA MET A 199 -13.00 16.68 4.98
C MET A 199 -13.69 17.06 3.68
N CYS A 200 -14.74 16.33 3.30
CA CYS A 200 -15.48 16.50 2.05
C CYS A 200 -16.94 16.91 2.27
N SER A 201 -17.33 17.33 3.48
CA SER A 201 -18.70 17.75 3.82
C SER A 201 -19.77 16.73 3.42
N LEU A 202 -19.57 15.46 3.78
CA LEU A 202 -20.36 14.31 3.35
C LEU A 202 -21.86 14.51 3.59
N PRO A 203 -22.72 13.94 2.71
CA PRO A 203 -24.17 14.15 2.78
C PRO A 203 -24.82 13.61 4.07
N GLY A 204 -24.13 12.72 4.80
CA GLY A 204 -24.55 12.24 6.11
C GLY A 204 -23.69 11.09 6.64
N PRO A 205 -23.85 10.71 7.91
CA PRO A 205 -23.18 9.55 8.49
C PRO A 205 -23.61 8.27 7.76
N GLY A 206 -22.66 7.52 7.20
CA GLY A 206 -22.90 6.30 6.43
C GLY A 206 -22.81 6.46 4.91
N ALA A 207 -22.50 7.65 4.39
CA ALA A 207 -22.21 7.86 2.97
C ALA A 207 -21.10 6.91 2.50
N LEU A 208 -21.36 6.15 1.42
CA LEU A 208 -20.38 5.23 0.88
C LEU A 208 -19.35 5.99 0.05
N ARG A 209 -18.09 5.54 0.06
CA ARG A 209 -17.04 6.14 -0.77
C ARG A 209 -17.39 6.14 -2.28
N SER A 210 -18.14 5.15 -2.75
CA SER A 210 -18.63 5.07 -4.12
C SER A 210 -19.68 6.13 -4.48
N GLU A 211 -20.30 6.76 -3.48
CA GLU A 211 -21.34 7.79 -3.65
C GLU A 211 -20.75 9.21 -3.63
N ILE A 212 -19.45 9.35 -3.34
CA ILE A 212 -18.76 10.63 -3.24
C ILE A 212 -18.11 10.95 -4.59
N ASP A 213 -18.44 12.13 -5.13
CA ASP A 213 -17.86 12.66 -6.36
C ASP A 213 -16.36 12.95 -6.22
N GLU A 214 -15.56 12.59 -7.23
CA GLU A 214 -14.11 12.83 -7.25
C GLU A 214 -13.75 14.32 -7.25
N GLY A 215 -14.57 15.18 -7.87
CA GLY A 215 -14.40 16.63 -7.80
C GLY A 215 -14.52 17.15 -6.37
N ARG A 216 -15.43 16.59 -5.58
CA ARG A 216 -15.57 16.90 -4.16
C ARG A 216 -14.32 16.49 -3.37
N ILE A 217 -13.78 15.31 -3.65
CA ILE A 217 -12.57 14.80 -2.99
C ILE A 217 -11.37 15.68 -3.32
N THR A 218 -11.16 16.01 -4.60
CA THR A 218 -10.07 16.90 -5.02
C THR A 218 -10.19 18.31 -4.45
N SER A 219 -11.42 18.80 -4.21
CA SER A 219 -11.66 20.09 -3.57
C SER A 219 -11.38 20.09 -2.06
N GLY A 220 -11.69 18.98 -1.35
CA GLY A 220 -11.45 18.83 0.09
C GLY A 220 -10.02 18.37 0.41
N LEU A 221 -9.41 17.61 -0.48
CA LEU A 221 -8.07 17.03 -0.35
C LEU A 221 -7.23 17.42 -1.56
N SER A 222 -6.50 18.53 -1.42
CA SER A 222 -5.55 19.02 -2.41
C SER A 222 -4.47 17.96 -2.74
N PRO A 223 -3.82 18.02 -3.92
CA PRO A 223 -2.81 17.03 -4.29
C PRO A 223 -1.62 16.95 -3.30
N ASP A 224 -1.25 18.06 -2.67
CA ASP A 224 -0.23 18.13 -1.61
C ASP A 224 -0.68 17.49 -0.29
N LEU A 225 -1.93 17.70 0.14
CA LEU A 225 -2.50 17.01 1.31
C LEU A 225 -2.62 15.51 1.05
N GLN A 226 -3.07 15.14 -0.15
CA GLN A 226 -3.13 13.77 -0.62
C GLN A 226 -1.76 13.08 -0.62
N TYR A 227 -0.71 13.79 -0.98
CA TYR A 227 0.67 13.30 -0.87
C TYR A 227 1.07 13.14 0.60
N ALA A 228 0.84 14.17 1.42
CA ALA A 228 1.18 14.15 2.83
C ALA A 228 0.51 12.97 3.55
N CYS A 229 -0.79 12.74 3.33
CA CYS A 229 -1.52 11.61 3.91
C CYS A 229 -0.93 10.25 3.54
N ARG A 230 -0.51 10.07 2.28
CA ARG A 230 0.01 8.78 1.78
C ARG A 230 1.44 8.47 2.26
N TYR A 231 2.30 9.48 2.40
CA TYR A 231 3.76 9.25 2.47
C TYR A 231 4.45 9.78 3.73
N TRP A 232 3.76 10.49 4.63
CA TRP A 232 4.41 11.04 5.83
C TRP A 232 5.03 9.94 6.72
N VAL A 233 4.36 8.79 6.87
CA VAL A 233 4.87 7.63 7.64
C VAL A 233 6.08 7.01 6.96
N ASP A 234 6.07 6.88 5.64
CA ASP A 234 7.21 6.36 4.87
C ASP A 234 8.44 7.26 5.01
N HIS A 235 8.23 8.59 5.01
CA HIS A 235 9.28 9.56 5.26
C HIS A 235 9.81 9.48 6.70
N LEU A 236 8.95 9.28 7.69
CA LEU A 236 9.37 9.09 9.08
C LEU A 236 10.25 7.83 9.22
N LYS A 237 9.82 6.73 8.61
CA LYS A 237 10.54 5.45 8.58
C LYS A 237 11.90 5.57 7.89
N GLN A 238 11.96 6.20 6.72
CA GLN A 238 13.22 6.41 5.98
C GLN A 238 14.14 7.43 6.66
N GLY A 239 13.56 8.39 7.37
CA GLY A 239 14.30 9.31 8.26
C GLY A 239 14.88 8.62 9.49
N GLN A 240 14.44 7.41 9.82
CA GLN A 240 14.77 6.68 11.05
C GLN A 240 14.57 7.55 12.29
N GLU A 241 13.39 8.18 12.39
CA GLU A 241 12.96 8.90 13.59
C GLU A 241 12.00 8.05 14.40
N ASP A 242 12.40 7.78 15.64
CA ASP A 242 11.50 7.23 16.64
C ASP A 242 10.50 8.31 17.07
N ILE A 243 9.27 7.88 17.36
CA ILE A 243 8.25 8.79 17.89
C ILE A 243 8.54 8.97 19.38
N ILE A 244 8.72 10.21 19.80
CA ILE A 244 9.01 10.57 21.19
C ILE A 244 7.79 11.24 21.80
N ASN A 245 7.55 11.00 23.09
CA ASN A 245 6.47 11.64 23.82
C ASN A 245 6.49 13.18 23.65
N ARG A 246 5.34 13.74 23.24
CA ARG A 246 5.12 15.18 22.99
C ARG A 246 5.89 15.77 21.82
N ASP A 247 6.50 14.95 20.97
CA ASP A 247 7.01 15.44 19.69
C ASP A 247 5.87 15.80 18.72
N MET A 248 6.24 16.35 17.56
CA MET A 248 5.28 16.78 16.54
C MET A 248 4.40 15.62 16.04
N THR A 249 4.97 14.43 15.91
CA THR A 249 4.26 13.23 15.43
C THR A 249 3.24 12.75 16.45
N HIS A 250 3.63 12.66 17.73
CA HIS A 250 2.75 12.30 18.83
C HIS A 250 1.58 13.29 18.97
N LEU A 251 1.86 14.60 18.90
CA LEU A 251 0.81 15.64 18.95
C LEU A 251 -0.12 15.57 17.73
N PHE A 252 0.42 15.31 16.55
CA PHE A 252 -0.37 15.08 15.35
C PHE A 252 -1.29 13.87 15.51
N LEU A 253 -0.77 12.73 15.95
CA LEU A 253 -1.56 11.51 16.14
C LEU A 253 -2.68 11.72 17.18
N GLN A 254 -2.39 12.39 18.30
CA GLN A 254 -3.43 12.68 19.31
C GLN A 254 -4.61 13.50 18.75
N LYS A 255 -4.34 14.44 17.84
CA LYS A 255 -5.36 15.37 17.33
C LYS A 255 -5.98 14.94 16.01
N HIS A 256 -5.20 14.34 15.12
CA HIS A 256 -5.54 14.15 13.71
C HIS A 256 -5.52 12.68 13.23
N LEU A 257 -5.29 11.70 14.11
CA LEU A 257 -5.33 10.28 13.70
C LEU A 257 -6.65 9.91 12.99
N LEU A 258 -7.80 10.28 13.55
CA LEU A 258 -9.10 9.97 12.95
C LEU A 258 -9.34 10.74 11.65
N HIS A 259 -8.95 12.02 11.60
CA HIS A 259 -9.04 12.83 10.38
C HIS A 259 -8.16 12.27 9.26
N TRP A 260 -6.99 11.71 9.61
CA TRP A 260 -6.10 11.05 8.66
C TRP A 260 -6.69 9.73 8.14
N LEU A 261 -7.29 8.91 9.00
CA LEU A 261 -7.99 7.69 8.58
C LEU A 261 -9.19 8.00 7.66
N GLU A 262 -9.93 9.06 7.98
CA GLU A 262 -11.00 9.58 7.11
C GLU A 262 -10.45 9.97 5.73
N ALA A 263 -9.40 10.79 5.69
CA ALA A 263 -8.77 11.21 4.44
C ALA A 263 -8.24 10.01 3.63
N MET A 264 -7.58 9.04 4.27
CA MET A 264 -7.08 7.84 3.58
C MET A 264 -8.21 6.97 3.02
N SER A 265 -9.35 6.87 3.73
CA SER A 265 -10.56 6.22 3.23
C SER A 265 -11.13 6.96 2.01
N LEU A 266 -11.22 8.29 2.07
CA LEU A 266 -11.64 9.15 0.96
C LEU A 266 -10.72 9.04 -0.25
N ILE A 267 -9.44 8.75 -0.05
CA ILE A 267 -8.47 8.56 -1.13
C ILE A 267 -8.48 7.12 -1.67
N GLY A 268 -9.16 6.18 -1.00
CA GLY A 268 -9.25 4.77 -1.40
C GLY A 268 -8.05 3.92 -0.97
N GLU A 269 -7.29 4.37 0.04
CA GLU A 269 -6.01 3.77 0.47
C GLU A 269 -6.13 3.10 1.86
N LEU A 270 -7.33 2.68 2.26
CA LEU A 270 -7.57 2.13 3.60
C LEU A 270 -6.80 0.83 3.84
N SER A 271 -6.58 0.00 2.81
CA SER A 271 -5.76 -1.22 2.92
C SER A 271 -4.33 -0.90 3.34
N ARG A 272 -3.74 0.16 2.76
CA ARG A 272 -2.40 0.64 3.09
C ARG A 272 -2.32 1.22 4.50
N CYS A 273 -3.41 1.76 5.04
CA CYS A 273 -3.43 2.26 6.42
C CYS A 273 -3.04 1.20 7.45
N VAL A 274 -3.37 -0.07 7.21
CA VAL A 274 -3.02 -1.16 8.14
C VAL A 274 -1.50 -1.27 8.27
N ASP A 275 -0.78 -1.35 7.15
CA ASP A 275 0.68 -1.43 7.13
C ASP A 275 1.36 -0.17 7.71
N LEU A 276 0.75 1.00 7.48
CA LEU A 276 1.26 2.26 8.01
C LEU A 276 1.03 2.37 9.53
N LEU A 277 -0.10 1.89 10.05
CA LEU A 277 -0.37 1.83 11.48
C LEU A 277 0.59 0.86 12.18
N ASP A 278 0.86 -0.29 11.58
CA ASP A 278 1.87 -1.24 12.09
C ASP A 278 3.27 -0.59 12.14
N SER A 279 3.62 0.18 11.09
CA SER A 279 4.88 0.95 11.06
C SER A 279 4.93 2.01 12.15
N LEU A 280 3.85 2.73 12.40
CA LEU A 280 3.76 3.72 13.49
C LEU A 280 3.85 3.06 14.87
N GLN A 281 3.22 1.90 15.06
CA GLN A 281 3.33 1.14 16.30
C GLN A 281 4.77 0.70 16.57
N ALA A 282 5.49 0.25 15.53
CA ALA A 282 6.89 -0.09 15.65
C ALA A 282 7.76 1.11 16.07
N LEU A 283 7.51 2.29 15.48
CA LEU A 283 8.23 3.54 15.79
C LEU A 283 7.85 4.15 17.15
N ALA A 284 6.67 3.83 17.68
CA ALA A 284 6.18 4.29 18.99
C ALA A 284 6.48 3.31 20.14
N SER A 285 7.19 2.19 19.87
CA SER A 285 7.47 1.15 20.87
C SER A 285 8.24 1.66 22.10
N SER A 286 9.03 2.73 21.96
CA SER A 286 9.69 3.43 23.08
C SER A 286 8.70 4.18 23.99
N VAL A 287 7.65 4.79 23.43
CA VAL A 287 6.62 5.52 24.18
C VAL A 287 5.80 4.59 25.08
N LEU A 288 5.53 3.36 24.62
CA LEU A 288 4.83 2.35 25.40
C LEU A 288 5.67 1.87 26.60
N ALA A 289 6.99 1.81 26.46
CA ALA A 289 7.89 1.47 27.56
C ALA A 289 7.91 2.55 28.66
N ASP A 290 7.72 3.82 28.29
CA ASP A 290 7.74 4.97 29.21
C ASP A 290 6.39 5.23 29.92
N ALA A 291 5.31 4.56 29.51
CA ALA A 291 3.97 4.75 30.07
C ALA A 291 3.34 3.44 30.59
N PRO A 292 3.99 2.68 31.50
CA PRO A 292 3.52 1.37 31.95
C PRO A 292 2.12 1.43 32.56
N LEU A 293 1.78 2.52 33.27
CA LEU A 293 0.45 2.75 33.84
C LEU A 293 -0.65 2.87 32.77
N GLN A 294 -0.36 3.45 31.61
CA GLN A 294 -1.31 3.54 30.51
C GLN A 294 -1.60 2.18 29.89
N ILE A 295 -0.67 1.22 29.96
CA ILE A 295 -0.92 -0.17 29.56
C ILE A 295 -1.94 -0.82 30.51
N TYR A 296 -1.79 -0.64 31.83
CA TYR A 296 -2.80 -1.12 32.78
C TYR A 296 -4.16 -0.49 32.52
N TYR A 297 -4.23 0.83 32.33
CA TYR A 297 -5.51 1.51 32.11
C TYR A 297 -6.12 1.22 30.74
N SER A 298 -5.36 1.14 29.66
CA SER A 298 -5.88 0.75 28.35
C SER A 298 -6.34 -0.70 28.34
N ALA A 299 -5.54 -1.63 28.87
CA ALA A 299 -5.96 -3.03 29.02
C ALA A 299 -7.24 -3.15 29.85
N LEU A 300 -7.37 -2.36 30.93
CA LEU A 300 -8.58 -2.33 31.74
C LEU A 300 -9.74 -1.61 31.07
N VAL A 301 -9.55 -0.54 30.31
CA VAL A 301 -10.61 0.19 29.59
C VAL A 301 -11.15 -0.64 28.41
N PHE A 302 -10.29 -1.40 27.75
CA PHE A 302 -10.64 -2.25 26.59
C PHE A 302 -10.97 -3.71 26.96
N ALA A 303 -10.69 -4.15 28.21
CA ALA A 303 -11.12 -5.48 28.66
C ALA A 303 -12.66 -5.54 28.78
N PRO A 304 -13.33 -6.61 28.30
CA PRO A 304 -14.78 -6.76 28.40
C PRO A 304 -15.28 -6.60 29.84
N GLU A 305 -16.41 -5.92 30.05
CA GLU A 305 -16.99 -5.68 31.39
C GLU A 305 -17.17 -6.95 32.22
N ARG A 306 -17.44 -8.07 31.56
CA ARG A 306 -17.64 -9.38 32.18
C ARG A 306 -16.37 -10.21 32.32
N SER A 307 -15.25 -9.77 31.76
CA SER A 307 -13.98 -10.50 31.88
C SER A 307 -13.49 -10.49 33.33
N LEU A 308 -12.85 -11.58 33.75
CA LEU A 308 -12.30 -11.71 35.10
C LEU A 308 -11.34 -10.55 35.42
N VAL A 309 -10.53 -10.13 34.44
CA VAL A 309 -9.59 -9.01 34.57
C VAL A 309 -10.34 -7.70 34.85
N ARG A 310 -11.39 -7.39 34.08
CA ARG A 310 -12.18 -6.17 34.26
C ARG A 310 -12.96 -6.16 35.57
N GLN A 311 -13.44 -7.31 36.04
CA GLN A 311 -14.11 -7.43 37.34
C GLN A 311 -13.14 -7.29 38.51
N THR A 312 -11.94 -7.89 38.41
CA THR A 312 -10.95 -7.90 39.50
C THR A 312 -10.34 -6.52 39.74
N PHE A 313 -10.12 -5.75 38.68
CA PHE A 313 -9.40 -4.46 38.76
C PHE A 313 -10.29 -3.25 38.50
N LYS A 314 -11.63 -3.42 38.55
CA LYS A 314 -12.62 -2.36 38.26
C LYS A 314 -12.42 -1.09 39.08
N GLU A 315 -12.06 -1.24 40.36
CA GLU A 315 -11.89 -0.11 41.29
C GLU A 315 -10.59 0.68 41.06
N GLN A 316 -9.67 0.17 40.23
CA GLN A 316 -8.40 0.85 39.94
C GLN A 316 -8.52 1.83 38.79
N VAL A 317 -9.60 1.81 38.00
CA VAL A 317 -9.82 2.76 36.90
C VAL A 317 -10.16 4.15 37.49
N LEU A 318 -9.22 5.10 37.37
CA LEU A 318 -9.41 6.48 37.80
C LEU A 318 -10.68 7.11 37.19
N GLU A 319 -11.46 7.80 38.01
CA GLU A 319 -12.70 8.52 37.66
C GLU A 319 -12.56 9.50 36.47
N LYS A 320 -11.33 9.94 36.17
CA LYS A 320 -10.98 10.81 35.04
C LYS A 320 -11.04 10.11 33.68
N VAL A 321 -10.97 8.78 33.63
CA VAL A 321 -11.18 8.01 32.40
C VAL A 321 -12.67 7.68 32.27
N LYS A 322 -13.48 8.72 32.10
CA LYS A 322 -14.91 8.57 31.80
C LYS A 322 -15.06 8.28 30.31
N MET A 323 -15.34 7.02 29.96
CA MET A 323 -15.72 6.62 28.60
C MET A 323 -16.94 7.43 28.14
N LEU A 324 -16.77 8.29 27.13
CA LEU A 324 -17.82 9.19 26.63
C LEU A 324 -18.80 8.52 25.65
N SER A 325 -18.53 7.28 25.22
CA SER A 325 -19.46 6.47 24.43
C SER A 325 -19.70 5.13 25.11
N MET A 326 -20.89 4.98 25.70
CA MET A 326 -21.44 3.73 26.22
C MET A 326 -22.32 3.02 25.18
N ARG A 327 -22.07 3.23 23.88
CA ARG A 327 -22.72 2.45 22.83
C ARG A 327 -21.69 1.52 22.22
N GLU A 328 -21.70 0.29 22.73
CA GLU A 328 -21.42 -0.98 22.03
C GLU A 328 -21.02 -2.01 23.10
N ALA A 329 -22.03 -2.45 23.86
CA ALA A 329 -21.88 -3.48 24.89
C ALA A 329 -21.60 -4.89 24.30
N ASP A 330 -21.66 -5.03 22.98
CA ASP A 330 -21.68 -6.32 22.29
C ASP A 330 -20.83 -6.28 21.00
N TRP A 331 -19.57 -5.82 21.09
CA TRP A 331 -18.58 -6.29 20.11
C TRP A 331 -18.33 -7.77 20.40
N ASP A 332 -18.89 -8.61 19.52
CA ASP A 332 -19.06 -10.05 19.67
C ASP A 332 -17.84 -10.77 20.23
N ALA A 333 -17.83 -10.97 21.55
CA ALA A 333 -17.14 -12.11 22.13
C ALA A 333 -17.63 -13.36 21.39
N CYS A 334 -16.71 -14.20 20.91
CA CYS A 334 -17.01 -15.51 20.31
C CYS A 334 -18.23 -16.12 21.01
N ARG A 335 -19.38 -16.19 20.29
CA ARG A 335 -20.67 -16.56 20.91
C ARG A 335 -20.61 -17.94 21.56
N SER A 336 -19.75 -18.83 21.03
CA SER A 336 -19.33 -20.11 21.63
C SER A 336 -18.26 -20.81 20.81
N THR A 337 -17.46 -21.64 21.47
CA THR A 337 -16.47 -22.55 20.85
C THR A 337 -17.02 -23.97 20.83
N LEU A 338 -16.90 -24.67 19.70
CA LEU A 338 -17.17 -26.11 19.58
C LEU A 338 -15.86 -26.87 19.74
N GLU A 339 -15.64 -27.48 20.91
CA GLU A 339 -14.41 -28.21 21.23
C GLU A 339 -14.61 -29.72 21.07
N GLY A 340 -13.62 -30.42 20.50
CA GLY A 340 -13.65 -31.88 20.45
C GLY A 340 -12.70 -32.54 19.46
N HIS A 341 -12.27 -31.84 18.41
CA HIS A 341 -11.23 -32.36 17.51
C HIS A 341 -9.86 -32.41 18.21
N SER A 342 -9.07 -33.45 17.95
CA SER A 342 -7.75 -33.64 18.57
C SER A 342 -6.60 -33.06 17.75
N PHE A 343 -6.89 -32.50 16.56
CA PHE A 343 -5.96 -31.79 15.70
C PHE A 343 -6.66 -30.64 14.96
N HIS A 344 -5.89 -29.86 14.19
CA HIS A 344 -6.37 -28.69 13.44
C HIS A 344 -7.65 -28.98 12.63
N VAL A 345 -8.67 -28.17 12.87
CA VAL A 345 -9.89 -28.12 12.05
C VAL A 345 -9.56 -27.40 10.75
N SER A 346 -9.77 -28.07 9.63
CA SER A 346 -9.39 -27.61 8.29
C SER A 346 -10.58 -27.11 7.47
N ALA A 347 -11.80 -27.54 7.80
CA ALA A 347 -13.01 -27.16 7.06
C ALA A 347 -14.24 -27.17 7.97
N VAL A 348 -15.18 -26.26 7.70
CA VAL A 348 -16.48 -26.17 8.39
C VAL A 348 -17.57 -25.85 7.37
N ALA A 349 -18.74 -26.48 7.51
CA ALA A 349 -19.93 -26.20 6.70
C ALA A 349 -21.19 -26.20 7.57
N PHE A 350 -22.14 -25.33 7.24
CA PHE A 350 -23.50 -25.37 7.80
C PHE A 350 -24.42 -26.18 6.89
N SER A 351 -25.38 -26.88 7.49
CA SER A 351 -26.49 -27.43 6.73
C SER A 351 -27.36 -26.30 6.15
N PRO A 352 -28.07 -26.52 5.03
CA PRO A 352 -28.91 -25.49 4.40
C PRO A 352 -30.02 -24.93 5.31
N ASP A 353 -30.53 -25.75 6.23
CA ASP A 353 -31.52 -25.36 7.24
C ASP A 353 -30.90 -24.69 8.48
N GLY A 354 -29.56 -24.59 8.53
CA GLY A 354 -28.79 -24.01 9.63
C GLY A 354 -28.82 -24.81 10.93
N GLN A 355 -29.40 -26.01 10.94
CA GLN A 355 -29.56 -26.82 12.17
C GLN A 355 -28.29 -27.59 12.54
N LEU A 356 -27.45 -27.91 11.56
CA LEU A 356 -26.24 -28.69 11.75
C LEU A 356 -25.00 -27.95 11.28
N VAL A 357 -23.89 -28.22 11.97
CA VAL A 357 -22.55 -27.84 11.55
C VAL A 357 -21.75 -29.11 11.33
N ALA A 358 -21.03 -29.20 10.23
CA ALA A 358 -20.02 -30.22 9.98
C ALA A 358 -18.63 -29.59 10.08
N SER A 359 -17.71 -30.23 10.80
CA SER A 359 -16.30 -29.82 10.88
C SER A 359 -15.39 -30.97 10.48
N GLY A 360 -14.50 -30.74 9.53
CA GLY A 360 -13.45 -31.67 9.12
C GLY A 360 -12.13 -31.33 9.79
N SER A 361 -11.38 -32.34 10.23
CA SER A 361 -10.09 -32.15 10.90
C SER A 361 -9.00 -33.09 10.38
N TRP A 362 -7.77 -32.67 10.62
CA TRP A 362 -6.56 -33.47 10.46
C TRP A 362 -6.48 -34.65 11.44
N ASP A 363 -7.37 -34.74 12.43
CA ASP A 363 -7.57 -35.95 13.23
C ASP A 363 -8.24 -37.10 12.46
N LYS A 364 -8.48 -36.90 11.15
CA LYS A 364 -9.05 -37.85 10.18
C LYS A 364 -10.56 -38.06 10.32
N THR A 365 -11.23 -37.23 11.11
CA THR A 365 -12.67 -37.33 11.35
C THR A 365 -13.41 -36.10 10.81
N VAL A 366 -14.70 -36.31 10.51
CA VAL A 366 -15.67 -35.22 10.41
C VAL A 366 -16.61 -35.29 11.60
N ARG A 367 -16.86 -34.18 12.28
CA ARG A 367 -17.83 -34.12 13.38
C ARG A 367 -19.07 -33.34 12.98
N LEU A 368 -20.22 -33.81 13.43
CA LEU A 368 -21.50 -33.14 13.28
C LEU A 368 -21.94 -32.57 14.63
N TRP A 369 -22.41 -31.33 14.60
CA TRP A 369 -22.85 -30.57 15.76
C TRP A 369 -24.24 -30.02 15.52
N GLU A 370 -25.05 -29.94 16.56
CA GLU A 370 -26.32 -29.21 16.50
C GLU A 370 -26.07 -27.72 16.73
N ALA A 371 -26.40 -26.87 15.75
CA ALA A 371 -26.03 -25.46 15.76
C ALA A 371 -26.72 -24.66 16.89
N ALA A 372 -27.97 -25.01 17.20
CA ALA A 372 -28.76 -24.32 18.22
C ALA A 372 -28.32 -24.66 19.65
N THR A 373 -28.09 -25.95 19.93
CA THR A 373 -27.75 -26.44 21.26
C THR A 373 -26.24 -26.57 21.48
N ARG A 374 -25.45 -26.50 20.40
CA ARG A 374 -23.98 -26.62 20.37
C ARG A 374 -23.49 -27.98 20.88
N THR A 375 -24.35 -28.98 20.79
CA THR A 375 -24.02 -30.33 21.26
C THR A 375 -23.40 -31.15 20.14
N TYR A 376 -22.41 -31.95 20.51
CA TYR A 376 -21.84 -32.96 19.62
C TYR A 376 -22.90 -34.01 19.30
N ARG A 377 -23.09 -34.29 18.00
CA ARG A 377 -24.09 -35.25 17.51
C ARG A 377 -23.45 -36.57 17.08
N ASN A 378 -22.45 -36.53 16.20
CA ASN A 378 -21.84 -37.71 15.61
C ASN A 378 -20.39 -37.45 15.15
N THR A 379 -19.58 -38.50 15.08
CA THR A 379 -18.27 -38.52 14.42
C THR A 379 -18.37 -39.46 13.23
N LEU A 380 -17.92 -38.98 12.08
CA LEU A 380 -17.85 -39.70 10.82
C LEU A 380 -16.40 -40.16 10.65
N GLU A 381 -16.17 -41.43 10.97
CA GLU A 381 -14.84 -42.06 10.92
C GLU A 381 -14.72 -42.94 9.67
N GLY A 382 -13.56 -42.90 9.02
CA GLY A 382 -13.28 -43.74 7.85
C GLY A 382 -12.20 -43.21 6.92
N HIS A 383 -11.83 -41.94 7.00
CA HIS A 383 -10.67 -41.42 6.27
C HIS A 383 -9.37 -41.92 6.89
N SER A 384 -8.38 -42.24 6.05
CA SER A 384 -7.05 -42.71 6.51
C SER A 384 -6.03 -41.58 6.68
N SER A 385 -6.37 -40.37 6.22
CA SER A 385 -5.60 -39.13 6.32
C SER A 385 -6.50 -37.95 6.71
N GLY A 386 -5.90 -36.78 6.99
CA GLY A 386 -6.61 -35.59 7.42
C GLY A 386 -7.69 -35.14 6.42
N VAL A 387 -8.86 -34.75 6.94
CA VAL A 387 -9.94 -34.17 6.14
C VAL A 387 -9.52 -32.78 5.70
N SER A 388 -9.76 -32.42 4.44
CA SER A 388 -9.36 -31.13 3.85
C SER A 388 -10.54 -30.24 3.51
N ALA A 389 -11.71 -30.81 3.22
CA ALA A 389 -12.94 -30.08 2.89
C ALA A 389 -14.18 -30.87 3.32
N VAL A 390 -15.25 -30.16 3.67
CA VAL A 390 -16.57 -30.71 3.99
C VAL A 390 -17.67 -29.86 3.36
N ALA A 391 -18.75 -30.47 2.89
CA ALA A 391 -19.92 -29.77 2.32
C ALA A 391 -21.22 -30.53 2.61
N PHE A 392 -22.32 -29.81 2.76
CA PHE A 392 -23.67 -30.39 2.83
C PHE A 392 -24.31 -30.43 1.44
N SER A 393 -25.12 -31.45 1.18
CA SER A 393 -26.01 -31.44 0.02
C SER A 393 -27.09 -30.35 0.16
N PRO A 394 -27.68 -29.87 -0.95
CA PRO A 394 -28.71 -28.83 -0.91
C PRO A 394 -29.98 -29.21 -0.12
N ASP A 395 -30.26 -30.50 0.00
CA ASP A 395 -31.36 -31.05 0.81
C ASP A 395 -30.97 -31.32 2.28
N GLY A 396 -29.70 -31.09 2.65
CA GLY A 396 -29.15 -31.32 3.99
C GLY A 396 -29.01 -32.79 4.40
N GLN A 397 -29.36 -33.75 3.54
CA GLN A 397 -29.38 -35.18 3.91
C GLN A 397 -28.01 -35.84 3.86
N LEU A 398 -27.11 -35.32 3.04
CA LEU A 398 -25.77 -35.85 2.83
C LEU A 398 -24.70 -34.86 3.25
N VAL A 399 -23.59 -35.39 3.75
CA VAL A 399 -22.34 -34.67 3.94
C VAL A 399 -21.30 -35.29 3.02
N ALA A 400 -20.60 -34.47 2.24
CA ALA A 400 -19.42 -34.88 1.51
C ALA A 400 -18.17 -34.46 2.28
N SER A 401 -17.17 -35.34 2.32
CA SER A 401 -15.85 -35.01 2.88
C SER A 401 -14.73 -35.46 1.95
N ALA A 402 -13.78 -34.56 1.74
CA ALA A 402 -12.55 -34.83 1.00
C ALA A 402 -11.36 -34.96 1.96
N SER A 403 -10.41 -35.83 1.64
CA SER A 403 -9.25 -36.10 2.49
C SER A 403 -7.94 -36.22 1.71
N GLY A 404 -6.83 -36.05 2.44
CA GLY A 404 -5.49 -36.39 2.00
C GLY A 404 -5.31 -37.86 1.58
N ASP A 405 -6.27 -38.75 1.90
CA ASP A 405 -6.28 -40.14 1.45
C ASP A 405 -6.73 -40.30 -0.01
N LYS A 406 -7.00 -39.19 -0.70
CA LYS A 406 -7.40 -39.10 -2.11
C LYS A 406 -8.81 -39.65 -2.39
N THR A 407 -9.62 -39.83 -1.35
CA THR A 407 -11.02 -40.23 -1.48
C THR A 407 -11.97 -39.08 -1.18
N VAL A 408 -13.17 -39.16 -1.77
CA VAL A 408 -14.33 -38.41 -1.29
C VAL A 408 -15.33 -39.37 -0.69
N ARG A 409 -15.79 -39.10 0.53
CA ARG A 409 -16.81 -39.92 1.20
C ARG A 409 -18.12 -39.14 1.28
N LEU A 410 -19.22 -39.86 1.05
CA LEU A 410 -20.58 -39.36 1.28
C LEU A 410 -21.14 -40.03 2.53
N TRP A 411 -21.73 -39.23 3.40
CA TRP A 411 -22.26 -39.66 4.69
C TRP A 411 -23.73 -39.28 4.80
N GLU A 412 -24.56 -40.15 5.38
CA GLU A 412 -25.92 -39.78 5.76
C GLU A 412 -25.87 -38.86 6.99
N ALA A 413 -26.25 -37.59 6.87
CA ALA A 413 -26.17 -36.61 7.96
C ALA A 413 -26.98 -37.03 9.20
N ALA A 414 -28.12 -37.70 8.99
CA ALA A 414 -29.01 -38.13 10.07
C ALA A 414 -28.44 -39.26 10.92
N LYS A 415 -27.75 -40.22 10.29
CA LYS A 415 -27.27 -41.46 10.94
C LYS A 415 -25.75 -41.48 11.16
N GLY A 416 -25.01 -40.63 10.46
CA GLY A 416 -23.55 -40.61 10.48
C GLY A 416 -22.88 -41.79 9.76
N THR A 417 -23.63 -42.57 8.98
CA THR A 417 -23.10 -43.74 8.26
C THR A 417 -22.53 -43.38 6.90
N CYS A 418 -21.41 -43.98 6.53
CA CYS A 418 -20.82 -43.80 5.20
C CYS A 418 -21.71 -44.50 4.15
N ARG A 419 -22.24 -43.72 3.21
CA ARG A 419 -23.10 -44.21 2.10
C ARG A 419 -22.26 -44.69 0.91
N SER A 420 -21.18 -43.98 0.60
CA SER A 420 -20.28 -44.35 -0.50
C SER A 420 -18.91 -43.71 -0.34
N THR A 421 -17.89 -44.42 -0.84
CA THR A 421 -16.53 -43.89 -0.99
C THR A 421 -16.23 -43.80 -2.47
N LEU A 422 -15.87 -42.62 -2.93
CA LEU A 422 -15.52 -42.32 -4.32
C LEU A 422 -14.00 -42.34 -4.42
N GLU A 423 -13.49 -43.39 -5.04
CA GLU A 423 -12.07 -43.62 -5.29
C GLU A 423 -11.76 -43.29 -6.77
N GLY A 424 -10.65 -42.61 -7.04
CA GLY A 424 -10.28 -42.25 -8.43
C GLY A 424 -9.32 -41.08 -8.60
N SER A 425 -8.97 -40.37 -7.53
CA SER A 425 -8.10 -39.19 -7.63
C SER A 425 -6.61 -39.56 -7.52
N SER A 426 -5.81 -39.15 -8.49
CA SER A 426 -4.35 -39.32 -8.46
C SER A 426 -3.66 -38.38 -7.45
N ARG A 427 -4.34 -37.30 -7.06
CA ARG A 427 -3.89 -36.21 -6.19
C ARG A 427 -4.85 -35.99 -5.01
N ILE A 428 -4.39 -35.23 -4.02
CA ILE A 428 -5.18 -34.83 -2.86
C ILE A 428 -6.33 -33.91 -3.31
N ILE A 429 -7.52 -34.19 -2.79
CA ILE A 429 -8.71 -33.36 -3.03
C ILE A 429 -8.76 -32.32 -1.92
N THR A 430 -8.76 -31.05 -2.29
CA THR A 430 -8.74 -29.93 -1.32
C THR A 430 -10.02 -29.12 -1.31
N TYR A 431 -10.97 -29.48 -2.19
CA TYR A 431 -12.25 -28.79 -2.33
C TYR A 431 -13.32 -29.80 -2.72
N VAL A 432 -14.49 -29.68 -2.10
CA VAL A 432 -15.68 -30.45 -2.42
C VAL A 432 -16.91 -29.57 -2.22
N ASP A 433 -17.84 -29.59 -3.17
CA ASP A 433 -19.12 -28.90 -3.07
C ASP A 433 -20.19 -29.62 -3.90
N PHE A 434 -21.45 -29.52 -3.50
CA PHE A 434 -22.55 -30.08 -4.28
C PHE A 434 -23.01 -29.08 -5.34
N SER A 435 -23.42 -29.57 -6.50
CA SER A 435 -24.16 -28.77 -7.47
C SER A 435 -25.50 -28.31 -6.85
N PRO A 436 -26.07 -27.18 -7.31
CA PRO A 436 -27.34 -26.67 -6.77
C PRO A 436 -28.52 -27.65 -6.89
N ASP A 437 -28.48 -28.55 -7.87
CA ASP A 437 -29.47 -29.62 -8.07
C ASP A 437 -29.17 -30.91 -7.27
N GLY A 438 -28.05 -30.96 -6.55
CA GLY A 438 -27.63 -32.09 -5.73
C GLY A 438 -27.18 -33.33 -6.52
N GLN A 439 -27.05 -33.24 -7.84
CA GLN A 439 -26.76 -34.41 -8.70
C GLN A 439 -25.27 -34.65 -8.94
N VAL A 440 -24.44 -33.63 -8.72
CA VAL A 440 -23.02 -33.66 -9.03
C VAL A 440 -22.23 -33.14 -7.84
N LEU A 441 -21.07 -33.75 -7.59
CA LEU A 441 -20.11 -33.28 -6.62
C LEU A 441 -18.92 -32.65 -7.33
N ARG A 442 -18.75 -31.34 -7.16
CA ARG A 442 -17.64 -30.57 -7.74
C ARG A 442 -16.41 -30.73 -6.87
N THR A 443 -15.30 -31.13 -7.49
CA THR A 443 -14.01 -31.22 -6.81
C THR A 443 -12.93 -30.47 -7.60
N ASN A 444 -11.79 -30.19 -6.97
CA ASN A 444 -10.62 -29.63 -7.66
C ASN A 444 -9.97 -30.61 -8.67
N GLN A 445 -10.50 -31.83 -8.83
CA GLN A 445 -10.06 -32.83 -9.81
C GLN A 445 -11.13 -33.14 -10.87
N GLY A 446 -12.27 -32.45 -10.83
CA GLY A 446 -13.39 -32.64 -11.76
C GLY A 446 -14.71 -32.94 -11.05
N ASP A 447 -15.77 -33.02 -11.86
CA ASP A 447 -17.13 -33.25 -11.41
C ASP A 447 -17.42 -34.75 -11.30
N ILE A 448 -17.92 -35.18 -10.14
CA ILE A 448 -18.29 -36.57 -9.86
C ILE A 448 -19.81 -36.69 -9.85
N PRO A 449 -20.44 -37.37 -10.81
CA PRO A 449 -21.89 -37.59 -10.80
C PRO A 449 -22.30 -38.52 -9.65
N LEU A 450 -23.37 -38.17 -8.94
CA LEU A 450 -23.90 -38.97 -7.84
C LEU A 450 -24.94 -39.97 -8.37
N PRO A 451 -24.97 -41.22 -7.87
CA PRO A 451 -25.92 -42.23 -8.33
C PRO A 451 -27.36 -41.83 -7.98
N GLN A 452 -28.20 -41.68 -9.01
CA GLN A 452 -29.63 -41.43 -8.85
C GLN A 452 -30.32 -42.66 -8.23
N THR A 453 -31.19 -42.45 -7.24
CA THR A 453 -32.18 -43.47 -6.86
C THR A 453 -33.18 -43.61 -8.02
N PRO A 454 -33.45 -44.83 -8.53
CA PRO A 454 -34.48 -44.98 -9.55
C PRO A 454 -35.82 -44.57 -8.96
N VAL A 455 -36.47 -43.58 -9.58
CA VAL A 455 -37.87 -43.26 -9.32
C VAL A 455 -38.66 -44.48 -9.76
N VAL A 456 -39.16 -45.26 -8.80
CA VAL A 456 -40.20 -46.27 -9.06
C VAL A 456 -41.42 -45.48 -9.52
N THR A 457 -41.59 -45.38 -10.84
CA THR A 457 -42.84 -44.92 -11.43
C THR A 457 -43.88 -46.01 -11.17
N SER A 458 -44.77 -45.74 -10.21
CA SER A 458 -45.96 -46.55 -10.00
C SER A 458 -46.88 -46.44 -11.22
N LEU A 459 -46.68 -47.34 -12.18
CA LEU A 459 -47.64 -47.62 -13.24
C LEU A 459 -48.83 -48.38 -12.66
N TRP A 460 -49.82 -47.67 -12.13
CA TRP A 460 -51.19 -48.17 -12.04
C TRP A 460 -52.17 -47.03 -12.38
N ARG A 461 -52.57 -46.97 -13.67
CA ARG A 461 -53.86 -46.43 -14.08
C ARG A 461 -54.86 -47.60 -14.09
N PRO A 462 -56.03 -47.51 -13.43
CA PRO A 462 -57.13 -48.41 -13.74
C PRO A 462 -57.73 -48.01 -15.08
N GLN A 463 -57.63 -48.89 -16.09
CA GLN A 463 -58.49 -48.85 -17.26
C GLN A 463 -59.89 -49.31 -16.85
N LEU A 464 -60.88 -48.43 -17.06
CA LEU A 464 -62.28 -48.84 -17.20
C LEU A 464 -62.42 -49.70 -18.46
N GLN A 465 -62.89 -50.93 -18.30
CA GLN A 465 -63.63 -51.64 -19.34
C GLN A 465 -64.86 -52.30 -18.74
N PHE A 466 -65.98 -51.99 -19.38
CA PHE A 466 -67.31 -52.55 -19.20
C PHE A 466 -67.31 -54.07 -19.42
N PHE A 467 -68.13 -54.79 -18.67
CA PHE A 467 -68.78 -56.00 -19.15
C PHE A 467 -70.30 -55.80 -19.10
N TYR A 468 -70.95 -56.39 -20.12
CA TYR A 468 -72.39 -56.45 -20.37
C TYR A 468 -73.23 -56.87 -19.18
#